data_AF-A0A087SRI8-F1
#
_entry.id   AF-A0A087SRI8-F1
#
_cell.length_a   1.000
_cell.length_b   1.000
_cell.length_c   1.000
_cell.angle_alpha   90.00
_cell.angle_beta   90.00
_cell.angle_gamma   90.00
#
_symmetry.space_group_name_H-M   'P 1'
#
loop_
_entity.id
_entity.type
_entity.pdbx_description
1 polymer ?
#
loop_
_entity_poly.entity_id
_entity_poly.type
_entity_poly.pdbx_seq_one_letter_code
_entity_poly.pdbx_strand_id
1 'polypeptide(L)'
;MCKRATIGIAPSVYVQNKTDAGLQEALVNLLTKHGLSKSSGSDAVEAVARRLAKERDLDGIDTSNIVSGGRRRQPVQAPRTYKAASDSEDSSSSEEDPESDSDEEMSTSEDEESESSEENKNSNVAGGKAPTPTVVPEKKAKASADAPSKRRIMVLDSDDE
;
A
#
# COMPACT_ATOMS: atom_id res chain seq x y z
N MET A 1 -16.52 9.03 -9.21
CA MET A 1 -15.53 7.94 -9.03
C MET A 1 -14.37 8.35 -8.15
N CYS A 2 -13.45 9.23 -8.55
CA CYS A 2 -12.23 9.53 -7.77
C CYS A 2 -12.51 9.92 -6.30
N LYS A 3 -13.49 10.81 -6.05
CA LYS A 3 -13.89 11.17 -4.68
C LYS A 3 -14.43 10.00 -3.86
N ARG A 4 -15.22 9.11 -4.48
CA ARG A 4 -15.77 7.90 -3.82
C ARG A 4 -14.67 6.90 -3.47
N ALA A 5 -13.67 6.78 -4.34
CA ALA A 5 -12.47 5.98 -4.12
C ALA A 5 -11.47 6.65 -3.15
N THR A 6 -11.82 7.77 -2.51
CA THR A 6 -10.95 8.60 -1.65
C THR A 6 -9.63 9.06 -2.30
N ILE A 7 -9.62 9.13 -3.63
CA ILE A 7 -8.47 9.57 -4.41
C ILE A 7 -8.48 11.11 -4.52
N GLY A 8 -7.43 11.74 -3.99
CA GLY A 8 -7.22 13.18 -4.07
C GLY A 8 -6.80 13.61 -5.47
N ILE A 9 -7.47 14.61 -6.05
CA ILE A 9 -7.09 15.20 -7.33
C ILE A 9 -6.28 16.46 -7.02
N ALA A 10 -5.00 16.47 -7.41
CA ALA A 10 -4.14 17.62 -7.20
C ALA A 10 -4.66 18.84 -7.99
N PRO A 11 -4.64 20.06 -7.42
CA PRO A 11 -5.05 21.27 -8.13
C PRO A 11 -4.30 21.49 -9.45
N SER A 12 -3.04 21.04 -9.52
CA SER A 12 -2.21 21.09 -10.72
C SER A 12 -2.84 20.38 -11.93
N VAL A 13 -3.61 19.31 -11.70
CA VAL A 13 -4.28 18.57 -12.78
C VAL A 13 -5.28 19.47 -13.53
N TYR A 14 -6.00 20.32 -12.79
CA TYR A 14 -6.95 21.27 -13.37
C TYR A 14 -6.26 22.49 -13.98
N VAL A 15 -5.12 22.92 -13.43
CA VAL A 15 -4.36 24.06 -13.95
C VAL A 15 -3.63 23.71 -15.26
N GLN A 16 -3.10 22.49 -15.35
CA GLN A 16 -2.34 22.01 -16.52
C GLN A 16 -3.27 21.65 -17.69
N ASN A 17 -4.43 21.07 -17.40
CA ASN A 17 -5.38 20.65 -18.43
C ASN A 17 -6.55 21.63 -18.51
N LYS A 18 -6.37 22.67 -19.33
CA LYS A 18 -7.42 23.67 -19.61
C LYS A 18 -8.48 23.16 -20.58
N THR A 19 -8.17 22.10 -21.33
CA THR A 19 -9.08 21.46 -22.29
C THR A 19 -9.77 20.26 -21.64
N ASP A 20 -11.05 20.07 -21.96
CA ASP A 20 -11.85 18.98 -21.37
C ASP A 20 -11.30 17.59 -21.76
N ALA A 21 -10.83 17.44 -23.01
CA ALA A 21 -10.20 16.20 -23.48
C ALA A 21 -8.94 15.84 -22.69
N GLY A 22 -8.06 16.81 -22.42
CA GLY A 22 -6.84 16.58 -21.63
C GLY A 22 -7.14 16.29 -20.17
N LEU A 23 -8.16 16.96 -19.60
CA LEU A 23 -8.59 16.71 -18.23
C LEU A 23 -9.19 15.30 -18.09
N GLN A 24 -10.02 14.89 -19.05
CA GLN A 24 -10.60 13.55 -19.07
C GLN A 24 -9.51 12.49 -19.14
N GLU A 25 -8.51 12.65 -20.02
CA GLU A 25 -7.38 11.72 -20.11
C GLU A 25 -6.58 11.66 -18.81
N ALA A 26 -6.30 12.82 -18.20
CA ALA A 26 -5.59 12.88 -16.93
C ALA A 26 -6.34 12.16 -15.80
N LEU A 27 -7.67 12.32 -15.73
CA LEU A 27 -8.50 11.63 -14.75
C LEU A 27 -8.58 10.13 -15.00
N VAL A 28 -8.60 9.69 -16.27
CA VAL A 28 -8.55 8.26 -16.63
C VAL A 28 -7.22 7.66 -16.22
N ASN A 29 -6.11 8.34 -16.53
CA ASN A 29 -4.78 7.92 -16.11
C ASN A 29 -4.65 7.86 -14.58
N LEU A 30 -5.37 8.72 -13.86
CA LEU A 30 -5.41 8.70 -12.41
C LEU A 30 -6.17 7.47 -11.90
N LEU A 31 -7.32 7.15 -12.48
CA LEU A 31 -8.09 5.95 -12.13
C LEU A 31 -7.33 4.66 -12.45
N THR A 32 -6.69 4.56 -13.61
CA THR A 32 -5.96 3.35 -14.03
C THR A 32 -4.77 3.06 -13.14
N LYS A 33 -4.08 4.08 -12.62
CA LYS A 33 -3.02 3.92 -11.61
C LYS A 33 -3.50 3.21 -10.34
N HIS A 34 -4.77 3.41 -9.97
CA HIS A 34 -5.37 2.75 -8.80
C HIS A 34 -6.08 1.44 -9.15
N GLY A 35 -6.04 1.01 -10.42
CA GLY A 35 -6.70 -0.21 -10.92
C GLY A 35 -8.19 -0.01 -11.26
N LEU A 36 -8.65 1.24 -11.37
CA LEU A 36 -10.03 1.56 -11.71
C LEU A 36 -10.16 1.98 -13.18
N SER A 37 -11.32 1.73 -13.76
CA SER A 37 -11.70 2.17 -15.11
C SER A 37 -12.95 3.04 -15.05
N LYS A 38 -13.34 3.65 -16.18
CA LYS A 38 -14.56 4.48 -16.28
C LYS A 38 -15.84 3.71 -15.92
N SER A 39 -15.83 2.39 -16.10
CA SER A 39 -16.98 1.50 -15.91
C SER A 39 -16.88 0.61 -14.66
N SER A 40 -15.89 0.82 -13.78
CA SER A 40 -15.78 0.06 -12.53
C SER A 40 -17.04 0.21 -11.67
N GLY A 41 -17.50 -0.90 -11.09
CA GLY A 41 -18.67 -0.94 -10.20
C GLY A 41 -18.40 -0.31 -8.81
N SER A 42 -19.45 -0.23 -7.98
CA SER A 42 -19.35 0.22 -6.58
C SER A 42 -18.31 -0.56 -5.80
N ASP A 43 -18.31 -1.87 -5.97
CA ASP A 43 -17.54 -2.79 -5.12
C ASP A 43 -16.04 -2.62 -5.35
N ALA A 44 -15.62 -2.44 -6.61
CA ALA A 44 -14.25 -2.13 -6.97
C ALA A 44 -13.80 -0.76 -6.42
N VAL A 45 -14.69 0.24 -6.45
CA VAL A 45 -14.42 1.58 -5.92
C VAL A 45 -14.25 1.54 -4.41
N GLU A 46 -15.08 0.77 -3.71
CA GLU A 46 -15.02 0.59 -2.26
C GLU A 46 -13.81 -0.25 -1.83
N ALA A 47 -13.45 -1.29 -2.60
CA ALA A 47 -12.22 -2.04 -2.38
C ALA A 47 -10.98 -1.14 -2.43
N VAL A 48 -10.89 -0.26 -3.44
CA VAL A 48 -9.80 0.72 -3.55
C VAL A 48 -9.85 1.75 -2.41
N ALA A 49 -11.04 2.22 -2.03
CA ALA A 49 -11.20 3.15 -0.91
C ALA A 49 -10.72 2.53 0.42
N ARG A 50 -11.10 1.28 0.70
CA ARG A 50 -10.68 0.52 1.89
C ARG A 50 -9.17 0.29 1.89
N ARG A 51 -8.58 -0.05 0.73
CA ARG A 51 -7.12 -0.21 0.59
C ARG A 51 -6.39 1.10 0.89
N LEU A 52 -6.82 2.20 0.28
CA LEU A 52 -6.20 3.52 0.50
C LEU A 52 -6.38 4.03 1.94
N ALA A 53 -7.51 3.73 2.58
CA ALA A 53 -7.72 4.02 4.00
C ALA A 53 -6.72 3.24 4.86
N LYS A 54 -6.61 1.92 4.64
CA LYS A 54 -5.64 1.08 5.35
C LYS A 54 -4.19 1.54 5.14
N GLU A 55 -3.81 1.93 3.92
CA GLU A 55 -2.48 2.48 3.63
C GLU A 55 -2.22 3.77 4.42
N ARG A 56 -3.21 4.66 4.53
CA ARG A 56 -3.10 5.90 5.33
C ARG A 56 -3.04 5.63 6.83
N ASP A 57 -3.80 4.65 7.31
CA ASP A 57 -3.78 4.27 8.72
C ASP A 57 -2.44 3.67 9.14
N LEU A 58 -1.76 3.00 8.19
CA LEU A 58 -0.43 2.44 8.39
C LEU A 58 0.71 3.47 8.19
N ASP A 59 0.42 4.63 7.59
CA ASP A 59 1.40 5.68 7.35
C ASP A 59 1.83 6.31 8.68
N GLY A 60 3.14 6.31 8.94
CA GLY A 60 3.71 6.80 10.21
C GLY A 60 3.73 5.78 11.36
N ILE A 61 3.30 4.52 11.15
CA ILE A 61 3.48 3.45 12.13
C ILE A 61 4.89 2.84 11.97
N ASP A 62 5.69 2.86 13.04
CA ASP A 62 6.96 2.13 13.11
C ASP A 62 6.70 0.63 13.30
N THR A 63 6.78 -0.13 12.21
CA THR A 63 6.57 -1.58 12.21
C THR A 63 7.78 -2.38 12.71
N SER A 64 8.93 -1.74 12.96
CA SER A 64 10.17 -2.43 13.35
C SER A 64 10.11 -3.07 14.74
N ASN A 65 9.27 -2.53 15.63
CA ASN A 65 9.06 -3.01 16.99
C ASN A 65 7.85 -3.97 17.12
N ILE A 66 7.17 -4.27 16.02
CA ILE A 66 6.05 -5.22 16.00
C ILE A 66 6.62 -6.62 15.82
N VAL A 67 6.44 -7.49 16.82
CA VAL A 67 6.74 -8.91 16.68
C VAL A 67 5.74 -9.53 15.69
N SER A 68 6.16 -9.72 14.45
CA SER A 68 5.35 -10.38 13.42
C SER A 68 5.03 -11.82 13.82
N GLY A 69 3.77 -12.26 13.64
CA GLY A 69 3.36 -13.64 13.93
C GLY A 69 3.13 -13.99 15.40
N GLY A 70 2.98 -13.00 16.29
CA GLY A 70 2.63 -13.25 17.68
C GLY A 70 1.29 -13.97 17.82
N ARG A 71 1.30 -15.22 18.32
CA ARG A 71 0.09 -15.98 18.69
C ARG A 71 -0.75 -15.07 19.60
N ARG A 72 -2.00 -14.77 19.21
CA ARG A 72 -2.97 -14.03 20.04
C ARG A 72 -3.03 -14.67 21.41
N ARG A 73 -2.24 -14.16 22.36
CA ARG A 73 -2.35 -14.53 23.76
C ARG A 73 -3.62 -13.84 24.20
N GLN A 74 -4.75 -14.56 24.11
CA GLN A 74 -5.90 -14.24 24.95
C GLN A 74 -5.32 -13.98 26.34
N PRO A 75 -5.54 -12.81 26.95
CA PRO A 75 -5.09 -12.60 28.30
C PRO A 75 -5.80 -13.68 29.11
N VAL A 76 -5.06 -14.73 29.49
CA VAL A 76 -5.50 -15.65 30.52
C VAL A 76 -5.54 -14.77 31.75
N GLN A 77 -6.70 -14.17 32.00
CA GLN A 77 -6.94 -13.44 33.22
C GLN A 77 -6.76 -14.47 34.32
N ALA A 78 -5.60 -14.44 34.98
CA ALA A 78 -5.43 -15.22 36.19
C ALA A 78 -6.60 -14.87 37.11
N PRO A 79 -7.33 -15.85 37.65
CA PRO A 79 -8.51 -15.57 38.48
C PRO A 79 -8.07 -14.68 39.63
N ARG A 80 -8.56 -13.43 39.64
CA ARG A 80 -8.30 -12.49 40.72
C ARG A 80 -9.07 -12.95 41.94
N THR A 81 -8.35 -13.46 42.94
CA THR A 81 -8.94 -13.78 44.23
C THR A 81 -9.08 -12.52 45.06
N TYR A 82 -10.29 -11.97 45.12
CA TYR A 82 -10.62 -10.90 46.08
C TYR A 82 -10.83 -11.54 47.45
N LYS A 83 -10.25 -10.97 48.51
CA LYS A 83 -10.67 -11.31 49.88
C LYS A 83 -12.06 -10.70 50.08
N ALA A 84 -13.06 -11.56 50.25
CA ALA A 84 -14.41 -11.12 50.58
C ALA A 84 -14.35 -10.28 51.88
N ALA A 85 -14.74 -9.02 51.79
CA ALA A 85 -15.18 -8.28 52.95
C ALA A 85 -16.53 -8.88 53.34
N SER A 86 -16.55 -9.64 54.43
CA SER A 86 -17.77 -10.17 55.00
C SER A 86 -18.63 -9.03 55.55
N ASP A 87 -19.93 -9.11 55.23
CA ASP A 87 -21.07 -8.42 55.86
C ASP A 87 -21.35 -6.97 55.44
N SER A 88 -22.28 -6.82 54.48
CA SER A 88 -23.50 -6.04 54.71
C SER A 88 -24.55 -6.44 53.67
N GLU A 89 -25.67 -6.90 54.20
CA GLU A 89 -26.89 -7.30 53.53
C GLU A 89 -27.57 -6.12 52.78
N ASP A 90 -28.36 -6.48 51.76
CA ASP A 90 -29.55 -5.78 51.25
C ASP A 90 -29.38 -4.52 50.35
N SER A 91 -29.60 -4.70 49.05
CA SER A 91 -30.77 -4.12 48.37
C SER A 91 -30.80 -4.53 46.90
N SER A 92 -31.93 -5.12 46.52
CA SER A 92 -32.39 -5.32 45.14
C SER A 92 -32.12 -4.10 44.24
N SER A 93 -31.50 -4.33 43.08
CA SER A 93 -31.65 -3.46 41.91
C SER A 93 -31.89 -4.35 40.71
N SER A 94 -33.16 -4.38 40.31
CA SER A 94 -33.62 -4.90 39.02
C SER A 94 -33.04 -4.01 37.93
N GLU A 95 -32.22 -4.55 37.04
CA GLU A 95 -31.83 -3.89 35.81
C GLU A 95 -32.23 -4.81 34.66
N GLU A 96 -33.11 -4.28 33.83
CA GLU A 96 -33.63 -4.92 32.63
C GLU A 96 -32.49 -5.32 31.69
N ASP A 97 -32.63 -6.50 31.11
CA ASP A 97 -31.78 -7.04 30.05
C ASP A 97 -32.02 -6.26 28.76
N PRO A 98 -31.05 -5.50 28.23
CA PRO A 98 -31.16 -5.04 26.85
C PRO A 98 -30.73 -6.20 25.95
N GLU A 99 -31.70 -6.88 25.33
CA GLU A 99 -31.46 -7.67 24.13
C GLU A 99 -30.94 -6.74 23.03
N SER A 100 -29.62 -6.58 22.99
CA SER A 100 -28.88 -5.96 21.90
C SER A 100 -28.60 -7.04 20.87
N ASP A 101 -29.62 -7.38 20.09
CA ASP A 101 -29.45 -8.13 18.84
C ASP A 101 -28.77 -7.22 17.81
N SER A 102 -27.45 -7.11 17.95
CA SER A 102 -26.58 -6.52 16.93
C SER A 102 -26.10 -7.66 16.06
N ASP A 103 -26.92 -7.99 15.06
CA ASP A 103 -26.55 -8.87 13.95
C ASP A 103 -25.42 -8.18 13.16
N GLU A 104 -24.21 -8.45 13.62
CA GLU A 104 -22.99 -8.00 12.97
C GLU A 104 -22.62 -9.08 11.96
N GLU A 105 -23.27 -8.98 10.80
CA GLU A 105 -22.98 -9.72 9.57
C GLU A 105 -21.47 -9.75 9.31
N MET A 106 -20.82 -10.82 9.77
CA MET A 106 -19.46 -11.19 9.41
C MET A 106 -19.47 -11.49 7.91
N SER A 107 -19.22 -10.47 7.10
CA SER A 107 -18.87 -10.66 5.69
C SER A 107 -17.54 -11.41 5.63
N THR A 108 -17.62 -12.74 5.58
CA THR A 108 -16.51 -13.62 5.21
C THR A 108 -16.22 -13.36 3.73
N SER A 109 -15.40 -12.35 3.45
CA SER A 109 -14.79 -12.20 2.14
C SER A 109 -13.83 -13.37 1.97
N GLU A 110 -14.31 -14.40 1.28
CA GLU A 110 -13.51 -15.52 0.80
C GLU A 110 -12.40 -14.96 -0.09
N ASP A 111 -11.18 -15.03 0.43
CA ASP A 111 -9.93 -14.71 -0.25
C ASP A 111 -9.62 -15.87 -1.19
N GLU A 112 -10.27 -15.88 -2.35
CA GLU A 112 -9.93 -16.77 -3.45
C GLU A 112 -8.60 -16.32 -4.06
N GLU A 113 -7.51 -16.88 -3.53
CA GLU A 113 -6.18 -16.87 -4.12
C GLU A 113 -6.25 -17.47 -5.54
N SER A 114 -6.37 -16.60 -6.54
CA SER A 114 -6.33 -16.97 -7.96
C SER A 114 -4.90 -17.33 -8.37
N GLU A 115 -4.53 -18.60 -8.16
CA GLU A 115 -3.37 -19.26 -8.75
C GLU A 115 -3.47 -19.25 -10.30
N SER A 116 -2.89 -18.23 -10.94
CA SER A 116 -2.77 -18.16 -12.39
C SER A 116 -1.73 -19.17 -12.87
N SER A 117 -2.17 -20.37 -13.22
CA SER A 117 -1.35 -21.36 -13.93
C SER A 117 -1.01 -20.86 -15.34
N GLU A 118 0.23 -20.40 -15.54
CA GLU A 118 0.76 -20.13 -16.87
C GLU A 118 0.90 -21.45 -17.66
N GLU A 119 0.00 -21.63 -18.61
CA GLU A 119 0.02 -22.71 -19.60
C GLU A 119 1.16 -22.45 -20.60
N ASN A 120 2.36 -22.90 -20.25
CA ASN A 120 3.55 -22.81 -21.09
C ASN A 120 3.41 -23.78 -22.28
N LYS A 121 2.98 -23.24 -23.43
CA LYS A 121 2.86 -23.98 -24.70
C LYS A 121 4.24 -24.36 -25.23
N ASN A 122 4.63 -25.58 -24.87
CA ASN A 122 5.83 -26.25 -25.34
C ASN A 122 5.65 -26.78 -26.78
N SER A 123 6.11 -26.00 -27.77
CA SER A 123 6.26 -26.49 -29.16
C SER A 123 7.73 -26.71 -29.52
N ASN A 124 8.18 -27.93 -29.22
CA ASN A 124 9.00 -28.82 -30.05
C ASN A 124 9.96 -28.19 -31.10
N VAL A 125 11.28 -28.44 -30.99
CA VAL A 125 11.97 -29.50 -31.77
C VAL A 125 13.50 -29.41 -31.67
N ALA A 126 14.12 -30.59 -31.52
CA ALA A 126 15.48 -31.00 -31.88
C ALA A 126 16.72 -30.33 -31.26
N GLY A 127 17.50 -31.16 -30.57
CA GLY A 127 18.93 -31.25 -30.89
C GLY A 127 19.89 -30.98 -29.74
N GLY A 128 20.24 -32.05 -29.02
CA GLY A 128 21.64 -32.44 -28.82
C GLY A 128 22.60 -31.51 -28.05
N LYS A 129 23.17 -32.12 -27.00
CA LYS A 129 24.45 -31.81 -26.33
C LYS A 129 24.41 -30.69 -25.29
N ALA A 130 24.54 -31.14 -24.05
CA ALA A 130 25.07 -30.36 -22.94
C ALA A 130 26.43 -29.73 -23.31
N PRO A 131 26.68 -28.50 -22.81
CA PRO A 131 28.00 -28.19 -22.30
C PRO A 131 27.98 -27.57 -20.89
N THR A 132 29.04 -27.90 -20.19
CA THR A 132 29.50 -27.54 -18.84
C THR A 132 29.43 -26.05 -18.47
N PRO A 133 29.34 -25.70 -17.16
CA PRO A 133 29.48 -24.32 -16.71
C PRO A 133 30.96 -23.89 -16.70
N THR A 134 31.36 -23.05 -17.66
CA THR A 134 32.66 -22.39 -17.66
C THR A 134 32.57 -21.09 -16.86
N VAL A 135 33.27 -21.05 -15.73
CA VAL A 135 33.49 -19.85 -14.91
C VAL A 135 34.32 -18.84 -15.71
N VAL A 136 33.83 -17.61 -15.84
CA VAL A 136 34.63 -16.45 -16.29
C VAL A 136 34.44 -15.30 -15.31
N PRO A 137 35.49 -14.78 -14.66
CA PRO A 137 35.42 -13.56 -13.87
C PRO A 137 35.48 -12.33 -14.79
N GLU A 138 34.47 -11.47 -14.71
CA GLU A 138 34.47 -10.17 -15.39
C GLU A 138 35.52 -9.24 -14.75
N LYS A 139 36.60 -9.01 -15.50
CA LYS A 139 37.56 -7.94 -15.23
C LYS A 139 36.92 -6.60 -15.60
N LYS A 140 36.52 -5.83 -14.58
CA LYS A 140 36.10 -4.44 -14.72
C LYS A 140 37.33 -3.56 -14.98
N ALA A 141 37.58 -3.24 -16.25
CA ALA A 141 38.48 -2.17 -16.64
C ALA A 141 37.72 -1.23 -17.58
N LYS A 142 37.50 0.00 -17.13
CA LYS A 142 37.53 1.19 -18.00
C LYS A 142 37.76 2.42 -17.15
N ALA A 143 38.97 2.93 -17.28
CA ALA A 143 39.34 4.28 -16.99
C ALA A 143 38.54 5.23 -17.91
N SER A 144 38.09 6.34 -17.35
CA SER A 144 37.89 7.58 -18.10
C SER A 144 38.48 8.70 -17.26
N ALA A 145 39.72 9.03 -17.59
CA ALA A 145 40.28 10.32 -17.30
C ALA A 145 39.52 11.36 -18.11
N ASP A 146 38.96 12.38 -17.45
CA ASP A 146 38.81 13.70 -18.07
C ASP A 146 38.71 14.76 -16.96
N ALA A 147 39.82 15.44 -16.74
CA ALA A 147 39.89 16.78 -16.17
C ALA A 147 40.49 17.63 -17.30
N PRO A 148 40.10 18.91 -17.50
CA PRO A 148 40.24 19.93 -16.48
C PRO A 148 39.13 20.99 -16.43
N SER A 149 38.72 21.34 -15.20
CA SER A 149 37.94 22.55 -14.92
C SER A 149 38.77 23.80 -15.23
N LYS A 150 38.48 24.43 -16.37
CA LYS A 150 38.96 25.76 -16.74
C LYS A 150 37.79 26.59 -17.27
N ARG A 151 37.35 27.55 -16.45
CA ARG A 151 37.26 28.99 -16.78
C ARG A 151 36.26 29.67 -15.84
N ARG A 152 36.77 30.18 -14.73
CA ARG A 152 36.15 31.30 -14.01
C ARG A 152 36.46 32.55 -14.83
N ILE A 153 35.53 32.94 -15.68
CA ILE A 153 35.56 34.23 -16.39
C ILE A 153 35.20 35.28 -15.33
N MET A 154 36.21 36.02 -14.89
CA MET A 154 36.02 37.35 -14.28
C MET A 154 36.31 38.36 -15.38
N VAL A 155 35.25 38.94 -15.91
CA VAL A 155 35.22 40.14 -16.76
C VAL A 155 34.23 41.04 -16.02
N LEU A 156 34.77 41.97 -15.22
CA LEU A 156 35.01 43.38 -15.53
C LEU A 156 33.69 44.17 -15.45
N ASP A 157 33.63 45.10 -14.50
CA ASP A 157 33.49 46.52 -14.83
C ASP A 157 34.17 47.33 -13.72
N SER A 158 35.33 47.88 -14.09
CA SER A 158 35.92 49.10 -13.53
C SER A 158 35.39 50.29 -14.36
N ASP A 159 35.62 51.50 -13.84
CA ASP A 159 35.45 52.81 -14.48
C ASP A 159 33.98 53.31 -14.46
N ASP A 160 33.61 54.55 -14.13
CA ASP A 160 34.30 55.80 -13.80
C ASP A 160 33.19 56.78 -13.29
N GLU A 161 33.58 57.95 -12.77
CA GLU A 161 32.81 59.11 -12.24
C GLU A 161 32.48 59.17 -10.72
#